data_AF-A0A2V9P6A4-F1
#
_entry.id   AF-A0A2V9P6A4-F1
#
_cell.length_a   1.000
_cell.length_b   1.000
_cell.length_c   1.000
_cell.angle_alpha   90.00
_cell.angle_beta   90.00
_cell.angle_gamma   90.00
#
_symmetry.space_group_name_H-M   'P 1'
#
loop_
_entity.id
_entity.type
_entity.pdbx_description
1 polymer ?
#
loop_
_entity_poly.entity_id
_entity_poly.type
_entity_poly.pdbx_seq_one_letter_code
_entity_poly.pdbx_strand_id
1 'polypeptide(L)'
;PLAGSPADLEVSLSAKATSTTEFRLVSERGETIRKLQMHPINSDREWLELTGSLEVPQVPFRIAVNGRDLNGKPYQRFIGRLFHGESIEVIPKLDFDELPVGSTKHALFTLRNVGATRTFRVTVTDTRGFLSKVQPSTLEIGSGESAHIIVDLTVPAGADTERDDDVVVVVSSTGGLATSNSAVVQLSVTQPGNN
;
A
#
# COMPACT_ATOMS: atom_id res chain seq x y z
N PRO A 1 -2.56 1.66 -1.51
CA PRO A 1 -1.70 2.65 -2.20
C PRO A 1 -1.29 3.75 -1.22
N LEU A 2 -0.11 4.34 -1.38
CA LEU A 2 0.36 5.42 -0.51
C LEU A 2 -0.44 6.71 -0.77
N ALA A 3 -0.79 7.42 0.29
CA ALA A 3 -1.47 8.70 0.19
C ALA A 3 -0.57 9.74 -0.50
N GLY A 4 -1.14 10.56 -1.38
CA GLY A 4 -0.41 11.51 -2.22
C GLY A 4 0.27 10.89 -3.45
N SER A 5 0.24 9.57 -3.61
CA SER A 5 0.75 8.91 -4.82
C SER A 5 -0.33 8.85 -5.90
N PRO A 6 0.05 8.85 -7.20
CA PRO A 6 -0.88 8.54 -8.28
C PRO A 6 -1.40 7.11 -8.16
N ALA A 7 -2.65 6.90 -8.55
CA ALA A 7 -3.28 5.60 -8.66
C ALA A 7 -4.26 5.58 -9.85
N ASP A 8 -4.33 4.43 -10.50
CA ASP A 8 -5.37 4.15 -11.49
C ASP A 8 -6.67 3.78 -10.79
N LEU A 9 -7.77 4.22 -11.38
CA LEU A 9 -9.11 3.95 -10.92
C LEU A 9 -9.90 3.30 -12.04
N GLU A 10 -10.48 2.14 -11.71
CA GLU A 10 -11.46 1.47 -12.56
C GLU A 10 -12.81 1.43 -11.85
N VAL A 11 -13.88 1.73 -12.60
CA VAL A 11 -15.27 1.69 -12.09
C VAL A 11 -16.17 1.03 -13.13
N SER A 12 -17.01 0.11 -12.67
CA SER A 12 -18.13 -0.41 -13.45
C SER A 12 -19.44 0.27 -13.02
N LEU A 13 -20.25 0.67 -13.99
CA LEU A 13 -21.53 1.36 -13.80
C LEU A 13 -22.61 0.75 -14.69
N SER A 14 -23.75 0.39 -14.10
CA SER A 14 -24.96 0.12 -14.90
C SER A 14 -25.55 1.42 -15.44
N ALA A 15 -25.16 1.76 -16.67
CA ALA A 15 -25.39 3.06 -17.30
C ALA A 15 -26.58 3.08 -18.29
N LYS A 16 -27.31 1.98 -18.42
CA LYS A 16 -28.40 1.78 -19.39
C LYS A 16 -29.50 2.84 -19.28
N ALA A 17 -29.83 3.24 -18.05
CA ALA A 17 -30.83 4.26 -17.77
C ALA A 17 -30.25 5.67 -17.58
N THR A 18 -28.96 5.90 -17.87
CA THR A 18 -28.26 7.17 -17.61
C THR A 18 -28.00 7.94 -18.91
N SER A 19 -28.08 9.27 -18.85
CA SER A 19 -27.71 10.19 -19.94
C SER A 19 -26.35 10.83 -19.70
N THR A 20 -26.07 11.27 -18.47
CA THR A 20 -24.79 11.90 -18.10
C THR A 20 -24.19 11.24 -16.87
N THR A 21 -22.86 11.23 -16.77
CA THR A 21 -22.10 10.71 -15.63
C THR A 21 -21.01 11.70 -15.24
N GLU A 22 -20.97 12.12 -13.98
CA GLU A 22 -19.90 12.94 -13.43
C GLU A 22 -19.38 12.30 -12.14
N PHE A 23 -18.14 11.81 -12.19
CA PHE A 23 -17.49 11.14 -11.08
C PHE A 23 -16.77 12.13 -10.17
N ARG A 24 -16.80 11.87 -8.87
CA ARG A 24 -16.16 12.70 -7.84
C ARG A 24 -15.62 11.84 -6.71
N LEU A 25 -14.51 12.28 -6.13
CA LEU A 25 -14.12 11.88 -4.78
C LEU A 25 -14.91 12.73 -3.79
N VAL A 26 -15.49 12.08 -2.79
CA VAL A 26 -16.24 12.74 -1.73
C VAL A 26 -15.75 12.30 -0.36
N SER A 27 -15.86 13.17 0.64
CA SER A 27 -15.53 12.85 2.03
C SER A 27 -16.53 11.86 2.62
N GLU A 28 -16.28 11.39 3.84
CA GLU A 28 -17.25 10.57 4.58
C GLU A 28 -18.61 11.26 4.73
N ARG A 29 -18.62 12.61 4.79
CA ARG A 29 -19.83 13.44 4.89
C ARG A 29 -20.49 13.73 3.53
N GLY A 30 -19.92 13.22 2.44
CA GLY A 30 -20.42 13.46 1.08
C GLY A 30 -19.99 14.80 0.46
N GLU A 31 -19.11 15.56 1.13
CA GLU A 31 -18.56 16.81 0.59
C GLU A 31 -17.60 16.49 -0.55
N THR A 32 -17.65 17.26 -1.63
CA THR A 32 -16.77 17.01 -2.78
C THR A 32 -15.32 17.35 -2.44
N ILE A 33 -14.43 16.36 -2.56
CA ILE A 33 -12.97 16.53 -2.45
C ILE A 33 -12.41 16.95 -3.81
N ARG A 34 -12.75 16.20 -4.87
CA ARG A 34 -12.21 16.42 -6.23
C ARG A 34 -13.15 15.85 -7.28
N LYS A 35 -13.23 16.47 -8.46
CA LYS A 35 -13.87 15.88 -9.65
C LYS A 35 -12.91 14.91 -10.33
N LEU A 36 -13.43 13.79 -10.84
CA LEU A 36 -12.64 12.78 -11.53
C LEU A 36 -12.87 12.87 -13.03
N GLN A 37 -11.78 12.85 -13.79
CA GLN A 37 -11.82 12.67 -15.24
C GLN A 37 -11.79 11.16 -15.51
N MET A 38 -12.86 10.66 -16.10
CA MET A 38 -13.04 9.23 -16.39
C MET A 38 -13.27 9.05 -17.89
N HIS A 39 -12.73 7.98 -18.44
CA HIS A 39 -12.84 7.60 -19.84
C HIS A 39 -13.44 6.19 -19.94
N PRO A 40 -14.42 5.96 -20.81
CA PRO A 40 -14.97 4.63 -21.00
C PRO A 40 -13.92 3.70 -21.62
N ILE A 41 -13.81 2.47 -21.12
CA ILE A 41 -12.96 1.42 -21.72
C ILE A 41 -13.77 0.50 -22.64
N ASN A 42 -15.09 0.48 -22.48
CA ASN A 42 -16.02 -0.24 -23.33
C ASN A 42 -17.23 0.65 -23.70
N SER A 43 -18.14 0.12 -24.52
CA SER A 43 -19.37 0.80 -24.94
C SER A 43 -20.65 0.10 -24.45
N ASP A 44 -20.53 -0.99 -23.68
CA ASP A 44 -21.67 -1.69 -23.11
C ASP A 44 -22.30 -0.85 -22.00
N ARG A 45 -23.52 -0.36 -22.22
CA ARG A 45 -24.21 0.47 -21.23
C ARG A 45 -24.84 -0.34 -20.11
N GLU A 46 -24.97 -1.66 -20.24
CA GLU A 46 -25.44 -2.51 -19.15
C GLU A 46 -24.39 -2.63 -18.05
N TRP A 47 -23.11 -2.69 -18.46
CA TRP A 47 -21.91 -2.76 -17.62
C TRP A 47 -20.81 -1.83 -18.16
N LEU A 48 -21.05 -0.52 -18.06
CA LEU A 48 -20.12 0.47 -18.58
C LEU A 48 -18.90 0.52 -17.68
N GLU A 49 -17.75 0.18 -18.23
CA GLU A 49 -16.48 0.25 -17.52
C GLU A 49 -15.78 1.57 -17.87
N LEU A 50 -15.25 2.23 -16.86
CA LEU A 50 -14.52 3.48 -16.99
C LEU A 50 -13.21 3.43 -16.24
N THR A 51 -12.20 4.05 -16.82
CA THR A 51 -10.88 4.23 -16.20
C THR A 51 -10.55 5.71 -16.04
N GLY A 52 -9.78 6.03 -15.02
CA GLY A 52 -9.23 7.35 -14.77
C GLY A 52 -8.03 7.27 -13.84
N SER A 53 -7.41 8.42 -13.58
CA SER A 53 -6.32 8.51 -12.61
C SER A 53 -6.67 9.50 -11.51
N LEU A 54 -6.13 9.25 -10.32
CA LEU A 54 -6.21 10.18 -9.21
C LEU A 54 -4.89 10.22 -8.44
N GLU A 55 -4.70 11.30 -7.72
CA GLU A 55 -3.78 11.34 -6.60
C GLU A 55 -4.55 10.88 -5.35
N VAL A 56 -4.05 9.86 -4.66
CA VAL A 56 -4.75 9.25 -3.52
C VAL A 56 -4.91 10.27 -2.39
N PRO A 57 -6.14 10.61 -1.96
CA PRO A 57 -6.36 11.56 -0.88
C PRO A 57 -5.68 11.16 0.45
N GLN A 58 -5.19 12.18 1.16
CA GLN A 58 -4.67 12.08 2.54
C GLN A 58 -5.79 11.91 3.59
N VAL A 59 -7.05 11.98 3.15
CA VAL A 59 -8.25 11.84 4.00
C VAL A 59 -9.10 10.68 3.50
N PRO A 60 -9.88 10.03 4.38
CA PRO A 60 -10.82 9.02 3.93
C PRO A 60 -11.81 9.56 2.89
N PHE A 61 -12.08 8.77 1.85
CA PHE A 61 -12.87 9.20 0.71
C PHE A 61 -13.75 8.08 0.15
N ARG A 62 -14.77 8.47 -0.60
CA ARG A 62 -15.64 7.59 -1.40
C ARG A 62 -15.63 8.07 -2.84
N ILE A 63 -16.05 7.19 -3.73
CA ILE A 63 -16.29 7.53 -5.13
C ILE A 63 -17.80 7.69 -5.30
N ALA A 64 -18.21 8.84 -5.81
CA ALA A 64 -19.59 9.15 -6.13
C ALA A 64 -19.73 9.44 -7.62
N VAL A 65 -20.90 9.12 -8.17
CA VAL A 65 -21.32 9.54 -9.51
C VAL A 65 -22.67 10.24 -9.42
N ASN A 66 -22.73 11.42 -10.01
CA ASN A 66 -23.93 12.20 -10.18
C ASN A 66 -24.23 12.35 -11.67
N GLY A 67 -25.51 12.47 -12.01
CA GLY A 67 -25.88 12.66 -13.40
C GLY A 67 -27.37 12.81 -13.60
N ARG A 68 -27.80 12.66 -14.85
CA ARG A 68 -29.21 12.61 -15.24
C ARG A 68 -29.53 11.26 -15.84
N ASP A 69 -30.72 10.76 -15.57
CA ASP A 69 -31.29 9.60 -16.27
C ASP A 69 -31.73 9.99 -17.70
N LEU A 70 -32.21 9.01 -18.47
CA LEU A 70 -32.74 9.24 -19.82
C LEU A 70 -33.98 10.16 -19.86
N ASN A 71 -34.66 10.36 -18.72
CA ASN A 71 -35.79 11.28 -18.58
C ASN A 71 -35.36 12.67 -18.06
N GLY A 72 -34.05 12.91 -17.94
CA GLY A 72 -33.49 14.15 -17.41
C GLY A 72 -33.56 14.30 -15.89
N LYS A 73 -34.03 13.29 -15.14
CA LYS A 73 -34.11 13.33 -13.66
C LYS A 73 -32.72 13.15 -13.05
N PRO A 74 -32.36 13.92 -12.01
CA PRO A 74 -31.07 13.76 -11.36
C PRO A 74 -30.98 12.41 -10.65
N TYR A 75 -29.79 11.81 -10.67
CA TYR A 75 -29.47 10.63 -9.87
C TYR A 75 -28.11 10.79 -9.21
N GLN A 76 -27.92 10.04 -8.13
CA GLN A 76 -26.66 9.88 -7.44
C GLN A 76 -26.46 8.42 -7.04
N ARG A 77 -25.21 7.96 -7.13
CA ARG A 77 -24.72 6.69 -6.59
C ARG A 77 -23.37 6.93 -5.92
N PHE A 78 -23.05 6.13 -4.91
CA PHE A 78 -21.74 6.11 -4.29
C PHE A 78 -21.33 4.69 -3.96
N ILE A 79 -20.01 4.44 -3.96
CA ILE A 79 -19.47 3.20 -3.45
C ILE A 79 -19.57 3.21 -1.91
N GLY A 80 -20.25 2.19 -1.37
CA GLY A 80 -20.51 2.04 0.07
C GLY A 80 -19.25 1.76 0.91
N ARG A 81 -18.12 1.45 0.29
CA ARG A 81 -16.81 1.37 0.93
C ARG A 81 -16.18 2.75 1.12
N LEU A 82 -15.62 2.99 2.31
CA LEU A 82 -14.76 4.13 2.59
C LEU A 82 -13.31 3.71 2.31
N PHE A 83 -12.62 4.46 1.47
CA PHE A 83 -11.22 4.25 1.11
C PHE A 83 -10.34 5.23 1.90
N HIS A 84 -9.08 4.89 2.08
CA HIS A 84 -8.04 5.82 2.49
C HIS A 84 -6.71 5.41 1.85
N GLY A 85 -5.81 6.37 1.67
CA GLY A 85 -4.42 6.04 1.37
C GLY A 85 -3.71 5.51 2.62
N GLU A 86 -2.69 4.70 2.40
CA GLU A 86 -1.74 4.36 3.46
C GLU A 86 -0.82 5.55 3.72
N SER A 87 -0.48 5.78 4.98
CA SER A 87 0.35 6.92 5.38
C SER A 87 1.81 6.55 5.67
N ILE A 88 2.13 5.26 5.62
CA ILE A 88 3.49 4.76 5.84
C ILE A 88 3.97 4.00 4.60
N GLU A 89 5.23 4.22 4.25
CA GLU A 89 5.95 3.51 3.20
C GLU A 89 7.08 2.71 3.84
N VAL A 90 7.28 1.48 3.38
CA VAL A 90 8.37 0.59 3.83
C VAL A 90 9.29 0.37 2.63
N ILE A 91 10.54 0.82 2.75
CA ILE A 91 11.52 0.82 1.65
C ILE A 91 12.71 -0.04 2.07
N PRO A 92 12.92 -1.21 1.45
CA PRO A 92 14.13 -2.00 1.63
C PRO A 92 15.37 -1.23 1.16
N LYS A 93 16.44 -1.25 1.96
CA LYS A 93 17.74 -0.63 1.68
C LYS A 93 18.87 -1.64 1.92
N LEU A 94 18.73 -2.83 1.34
CA LEU A 94 19.74 -3.88 1.43
C LEU A 94 20.89 -3.60 0.46
N ASP A 95 22.11 -3.90 0.91
CA ASP A 95 23.33 -3.92 0.13
C ASP A 95 23.76 -5.36 -0.25
N PHE A 96 22.88 -6.32 -0.02
CA PHE A 96 23.03 -7.73 -0.36
C PHE A 96 21.71 -8.34 -0.83
N ASP A 97 21.81 -9.38 -1.65
CA ASP A 97 20.75 -10.27 -2.09
C ASP A 97 21.01 -11.73 -1.69
N GLU A 98 22.21 -12.02 -1.15
CA GLU A 98 22.61 -13.34 -0.69
C GLU A 98 22.78 -13.45 0.82
N LEU A 99 22.42 -14.61 1.36
CA LEU A 99 22.61 -15.03 2.74
C LEU A 99 23.53 -16.27 2.82
N PRO A 100 24.84 -16.07 3.00
CA PRO A 100 25.76 -17.19 3.19
C PRO A 100 25.42 -17.99 4.45
N VAL A 101 25.47 -19.32 4.38
CA VAL A 101 25.24 -20.18 5.55
C VAL A 101 26.28 -19.92 6.64
N GLY A 102 25.84 -19.98 7.90
CA GLY A 102 26.68 -19.67 9.07
C GLY A 102 26.97 -18.18 9.25
N SER A 103 26.37 -17.29 8.46
CA SER A 103 26.57 -15.85 8.57
C SER A 103 25.39 -15.14 9.24
N THR A 104 25.62 -13.88 9.65
CA THR A 104 24.56 -12.95 10.03
C THR A 104 24.63 -11.73 9.14
N LYS A 105 23.48 -11.30 8.62
CA LYS A 105 23.32 -10.12 7.79
C LYS A 105 22.35 -9.14 8.44
N HIS A 106 22.55 -7.85 8.18
CA HIS A 106 21.77 -6.77 8.75
C HIS A 106 20.97 -6.08 7.64
N ALA A 107 19.70 -6.43 7.48
CA ALA A 107 18.83 -5.81 6.48
C ALA A 107 18.29 -4.48 7.01
N LEU A 108 18.65 -3.37 6.34
CA LEU A 108 18.15 -2.04 6.65
C LEU A 108 16.84 -1.77 5.89
N PHE A 109 15.83 -1.28 6.60
CA PHE A 109 14.60 -0.76 6.00
C PHE A 109 14.37 0.69 6.44
N THR A 110 13.99 1.53 5.48
CA THR A 110 13.56 2.90 5.72
C THR A 110 12.04 2.97 5.76
N LEU A 111 11.52 3.55 6.82
CA LEU A 111 10.10 3.79 7.03
C LEU A 111 9.83 5.27 6.81
N ARG A 112 8.98 5.64 5.85
CA ARG A 112 8.65 7.04 5.55
C ARG A 112 7.19 7.33 5.83
N ASN A 113 6.91 8.27 6.73
CA ASN A 113 5.55 8.67 7.08
C ASN A 113 5.13 9.90 6.25
N VAL A 114 4.10 9.76 5.42
CA VAL A 114 3.51 10.86 4.63
C VAL A 114 2.23 11.41 5.26
N GLY A 115 1.76 10.83 6.36
CA GLY A 115 0.59 11.28 7.10
C GLY A 115 0.96 12.10 8.34
N ALA A 116 0.07 12.12 9.33
CA ALA A 116 0.31 12.76 10.62
C ALA A 116 1.34 12.00 11.46
N THR A 117 2.02 12.70 12.39
CA THR A 117 2.95 12.09 13.37
C THR A 117 2.26 10.98 14.15
N ARG A 118 2.87 9.78 14.17
CA ARG A 118 2.31 8.58 14.82
C ARG A 118 3.39 7.62 15.29
N THR A 119 3.02 6.78 16.25
CA THR A 119 3.79 5.60 16.64
C THR A 119 3.39 4.39 15.80
N PHE A 120 4.39 3.74 15.21
CA PHE A 120 4.26 2.55 14.40
C PHE A 120 4.85 1.35 15.10
N ARG A 121 4.21 0.18 14.90
CA ARG A 121 4.71 -1.14 15.27
C ARG A 121 5.20 -1.84 14.03
N VAL A 122 6.35 -2.48 14.18
CA VAL A 122 6.99 -3.29 13.15
C VAL A 122 6.83 -4.76 13.51
N THR A 123 6.43 -5.55 12.53
CA THR A 123 6.37 -7.01 12.61
C THR A 123 7.11 -7.55 11.41
N VAL A 124 8.02 -8.48 11.65
CA VAL A 124 8.83 -9.11 10.61
C VAL A 124 8.61 -10.61 10.69
N THR A 125 8.42 -11.23 9.54
CA THR A 125 8.34 -12.68 9.38
C THR A 125 9.24 -13.08 8.24
N ASP A 126 9.88 -14.24 8.36
CA ASP A 126 10.69 -14.82 7.31
C ASP A 126 10.28 -16.29 7.09
N THR A 127 10.50 -16.82 5.89
CA THR A 127 10.00 -18.16 5.52
C THR A 127 10.91 -19.29 5.99
N ARG A 128 12.18 -19.01 6.31
CA ARG A 128 13.17 -20.01 6.70
C ARG A 128 13.47 -20.06 8.21
N GLY A 129 12.93 -19.13 9.00
CA GLY A 129 13.22 -18.94 10.42
C GLY A 129 14.59 -18.34 10.72
N PHE A 130 15.19 -17.58 9.80
CA PHE A 130 16.48 -16.91 9.97
C PHE A 130 16.38 -15.59 10.74
N LEU A 131 15.17 -15.04 10.95
CA LEU A 131 14.99 -13.83 11.74
C LEU A 131 15.48 -14.04 13.18
N SER A 132 16.52 -13.30 13.55
CA SER A 132 17.10 -13.35 14.90
C SER A 132 16.75 -12.11 15.73
N LYS A 133 16.59 -10.94 15.10
CA LYS A 133 16.31 -9.69 15.79
C LYS A 133 15.64 -8.65 14.88
N VAL A 134 14.83 -7.78 15.48
CA VAL A 134 14.31 -6.55 14.86
C VAL A 134 14.51 -5.39 15.82
N GLN A 135 15.14 -4.31 15.36
CA GLN A 135 15.32 -3.11 16.19
C GLN A 135 15.24 -1.80 15.40
N PRO A 136 14.48 -0.80 15.88
CA PRO A 136 13.42 -0.92 16.90
C PRO A 136 12.17 -1.66 16.38
N SER A 137 11.40 -2.30 17.27
CA SER A 137 10.10 -2.93 16.93
C SER A 137 8.92 -1.96 17.03
N THR A 138 9.13 -0.79 17.63
CA THR A 138 8.16 0.30 17.71
C THR A 138 8.90 1.64 17.69
N LEU A 139 8.35 2.63 16.99
CA LEU A 139 8.97 3.93 16.83
C LEU A 139 7.93 5.01 16.50
N GLU A 140 8.17 6.23 16.97
CA GLU A 140 7.41 7.40 16.53
C GLU A 140 8.09 8.01 15.31
N ILE A 141 7.29 8.33 14.28
CA ILE A 141 7.76 8.96 13.06
C ILE A 141 6.90 10.19 12.81
N GLY A 142 7.54 11.36 12.73
CA GLY A 142 6.86 12.63 12.45
C GLY A 142 6.24 12.68 11.06
N SER A 143 5.38 13.68 10.84
CA SER A 143 4.81 13.94 9.52
C SER A 143 5.89 14.32 8.52
N GLY A 144 5.96 13.60 7.40
CA GLY A 144 6.99 13.79 6.37
C GLY A 144 8.36 13.22 6.73
N GLU A 145 8.53 12.67 7.93
CA GLU A 145 9.81 12.16 8.40
C GLU A 145 10.05 10.70 7.98
N SER A 146 11.31 10.30 8.10
CA SER A 146 11.74 8.92 7.91
C SER A 146 12.48 8.40 9.13
N ALA A 147 12.38 7.10 9.35
CA ALA A 147 13.12 6.39 10.37
C ALA A 147 13.64 5.07 9.81
N HIS A 148 14.54 4.42 10.54
CA HIS A 148 15.18 3.18 10.12
C HIS A 148 14.92 2.06 11.10
N ILE A 149 14.80 0.85 10.56
CA ILE A 149 14.85 -0.39 11.32
C ILE A 149 15.93 -1.30 10.75
N ILE A 150 16.53 -2.10 11.63
CA ILE A 150 17.49 -3.13 11.27
C ILE A 150 16.87 -4.48 11.62
N VAL A 151 16.91 -5.39 10.65
CA VAL A 151 16.48 -6.78 10.76
C VAL A 151 17.72 -7.67 10.67
N ASP A 152 18.01 -8.41 11.74
CA ASP A 152 19.15 -9.32 11.77
C ASP A 152 18.69 -10.70 11.32
N LEU A 153 19.31 -11.21 10.27
CA LEU A 153 19.08 -12.53 9.70
C LEU A 153 20.30 -13.40 9.97
N THR A 154 20.14 -14.44 10.79
CA THR A 154 21.19 -15.40 11.12
C THR A 154 20.90 -16.73 10.45
N VAL A 155 21.73 -17.09 9.47
CA VAL A 155 21.58 -18.35 8.74
C VAL A 155 22.40 -19.44 9.43
N PRO A 156 21.79 -20.56 9.85
CA PRO A 156 22.53 -21.70 10.41
C PRO A 156 23.54 -22.28 9.41
N ALA A 157 24.67 -22.80 9.90
CA ALA A 157 25.72 -23.39 9.05
C ALA A 157 25.27 -24.61 8.22
N GLY A 158 24.18 -25.28 8.64
CA GLY A 158 23.57 -26.42 7.93
C GLY A 158 22.29 -26.06 7.18
N ALA A 159 22.02 -24.77 6.95
CA ALA A 159 20.84 -24.35 6.20
C ALA A 159 20.91 -24.82 4.75
N ASP A 160 19.77 -25.18 4.19
CA ASP A 160 19.64 -25.64 2.82
C ASP A 160 19.71 -24.45 1.85
N THR A 161 20.64 -24.55 0.90
CA THR A 161 21.01 -23.50 -0.08
C THR A 161 20.21 -23.59 -1.39
N GLU A 162 19.29 -24.53 -1.55
CA GLU A 162 18.47 -24.64 -2.77
C GLU A 162 17.19 -23.78 -2.70
N ARG A 163 16.93 -23.14 -1.56
CA ARG A 163 15.73 -22.34 -1.32
C ARG A 163 16.09 -20.96 -0.82
N ASP A 164 15.45 -19.97 -1.41
CA ASP A 164 15.51 -18.58 -0.96
C ASP A 164 14.73 -18.38 0.36
N ASP A 165 15.02 -17.28 1.03
CA ASP A 165 14.29 -16.76 2.18
C ASP A 165 13.49 -15.50 1.78
N ASP A 166 12.21 -15.49 2.13
CA ASP A 166 11.33 -14.33 1.89
C ASP A 166 11.13 -13.59 3.21
N VAL A 167 11.70 -12.39 3.32
CA VAL A 167 11.55 -11.52 4.49
C VAL A 167 10.43 -10.52 4.24
N VAL A 168 9.38 -10.63 5.03
CA VAL A 168 8.22 -9.73 5.00
C VAL A 168 8.27 -8.80 6.20
N VAL A 169 8.36 -7.50 5.93
CA VAL A 169 8.27 -6.45 6.94
C VAL A 169 6.91 -5.79 6.84
N VAL A 170 6.13 -5.83 7.92
CA VAL A 170 4.85 -5.14 8.05
C VAL A 170 4.98 -4.04 9.09
N VAL A 171 4.56 -2.83 8.72
CA VAL A 171 4.53 -1.67 9.61
C VAL A 171 3.11 -1.19 9.75
N SER A 172 2.63 -1.04 10.99
CA SER A 172 1.25 -0.68 11.30
C SER A 172 1.18 0.44 12.32
N SER A 173 0.23 1.37 12.19
CA SER A 173 0.00 2.38 13.22
C SER A 173 -0.57 1.77 14.49
N THR A 174 -0.09 2.21 15.64
CA THR A 174 -0.60 1.78 16.96
C THR A 174 -1.77 2.64 17.47
N GLY A 175 -2.11 3.73 16.79
CA GLY A 175 -3.23 4.61 17.13
C GLY A 175 -3.65 5.50 15.97
N GLY A 176 -4.82 6.14 16.11
CA GLY A 176 -5.43 6.97 15.06
C GLY A 176 -6.11 6.14 13.96
N LEU A 177 -6.20 6.71 12.75
CA LEU A 177 -6.71 5.99 11.58
C LEU A 177 -5.79 4.80 11.29
N ALA A 178 -6.35 3.59 11.27
CA ALA A 178 -5.60 2.38 10.94
C ALA A 178 -4.88 2.55 9.59
N THR A 179 -3.57 2.35 9.61
CA THR A 179 -2.72 2.34 8.42
C THR A 179 -1.70 1.23 8.59
N SER A 180 -1.42 0.54 7.50
CA SER A 180 -0.38 -0.47 7.44
C SER A 180 0.20 -0.56 6.04
N ASN A 181 1.49 -0.80 5.95
CA ASN A 181 2.12 -1.11 4.69
C ASN A 181 3.22 -2.16 4.90
N SER A 182 3.68 -2.77 3.82
CA SER A 182 4.65 -3.84 3.88
C SER A 182 5.65 -3.78 2.75
N ALA A 183 6.82 -4.38 3.00
CA ALA A 183 7.79 -4.71 1.96
C ALA A 183 8.15 -6.19 2.05
N VAL A 184 8.43 -6.80 0.90
CA VAL A 184 8.92 -8.17 0.79
C VAL A 184 10.28 -8.12 0.11
N VAL A 185 11.24 -8.86 0.64
CA VAL A 185 12.56 -9.05 0.02
C VAL A 185 12.83 -10.54 -0.04
N GLN A 186 13.19 -11.02 -1.23
CA GLN A 186 13.62 -12.39 -1.46
C GLN A 186 15.15 -12.42 -1.45
N LEU A 187 15.73 -13.36 -0.71
CA LEU A 187 17.18 -13.47 -0.49
C LEU A 187 17.66 -14.89 -0.77
N SER A 188 18.71 -15.06 -1.56
CA SER A 188 19.23 -16.37 -1.91
C SER A 188 20.17 -16.92 -0.85
N VAL A 189 19.96 -18.16 -0.44
CA VAL A 189 20.81 -18.81 0.57
C VAL A 189 21.99 -19.46 -0.13
N THR A 190 23.21 -19.02 0.18
CA THR A 190 24.43 -19.45 -0.53
C THR A 190 25.42 -20.16 0.38
N GLN A 191 26.33 -20.92 -0.21
CA GLN A 191 27.49 -21.43 0.53
C GLN A 191 28.40 -20.27 0.94
N PRO A 192 29.20 -20.39 2.01
CA PRO A 192 30.17 -19.36 2.35
C PRO A 192 31.12 -19.20 1.16
N GLY A 193 31.33 -17.96 0.70
CA GLY A 193 32.31 -17.70 -0.34
C GLY A 193 33.67 -18.26 0.09
N ASN A 194 34.23 -19.18 -0.69
CA ASN A 194 35.61 -19.63 -0.51
C ASN A 194 36.52 -18.44 -0.80
N ASN A 195 37.05 -17.80 0.24
CA ASN A 195 38.19 -16.87 0.11
C ASN A 195 39.48 -17.67 -0.04
#